data_AF-A0A2H0YV96-F1
#
_entry.id   AF-A0A2H0YV96-F1
#
_cell.length_a   1.000
_cell.length_b   1.000
_cell.length_c   1.000
_cell.angle_alpha   90.00
_cell.angle_beta   90.00
_cell.angle_gamma   90.00
#
_symmetry.space_group_name_H-M   'P 1'
#
loop_
_entity.id
_entity.type
_entity.pdbx_description
1 polymer ?
#
loop_
_entity_poly.entity_id
_entity_poly.type
_entity_poly.pdbx_seq_one_letter_code
_entity_poly.pdbx_strand_id
1 'polypeptide(L)'
;MPKNDWYYRFKKAGMIQSGHVVLSSGFHSERYINCAYPLITLNPIVRQIIEGLGQKIRVLPAQKGGPIAIFGVGKGAHYARLLAEWAQARHPDRQFLFLYGQRQYDGTLFLPYNQMRFLRESEVIIFDDAYMTGRTFRDIARLINGKSQRVLQFLTIVNRSEEKFVDDGNLSFMIESLVHVPTLRKWKDMASCPLCKKGIPYSTSIEGGKHEFHQHGQPVHLV
;
A
#
# COMPACT_ATOMS: atom_id res chain seq x y z
N MET A 1 12.86 -20.66 13.22
CA MET A 1 11.97 -20.02 12.22
C MET A 1 12.79 -18.99 11.45
N PRO A 2 12.67 -18.88 10.11
CA PRO A 2 13.45 -17.90 9.36
C PRO A 2 13.18 -16.50 9.90
N LYS A 3 14.22 -15.69 10.10
CA LYS A 3 14.13 -14.35 10.68
C LYS A 3 13.19 -13.39 9.91
N ASN A 4 12.78 -13.75 8.68
CA ASN A 4 12.06 -12.90 7.73
C ASN A 4 10.66 -13.38 7.31
N ASP A 5 9.95 -14.16 8.13
CA ASP A 5 8.54 -14.48 7.83
C ASP A 5 7.59 -13.31 8.19
N TRP A 6 7.57 -12.29 7.32
CA TRP A 6 6.68 -11.13 7.44
C TRP A 6 5.20 -11.52 7.45
N TYR A 7 4.81 -12.55 6.70
CA TYR A 7 3.43 -13.03 6.67
C TYR A 7 3.01 -13.51 8.07
N TYR A 8 3.84 -14.31 8.73
CA TYR A 8 3.58 -14.76 10.09
C TYR A 8 3.53 -13.61 11.10
N ARG A 9 4.44 -12.63 11.00
CA ARG A 9 4.42 -11.43 11.87
C ARG A 9 3.12 -10.64 11.69
N PHE A 10 2.69 -10.43 10.45
CA PHE A 10 1.43 -9.76 10.13
C PHE A 10 0.21 -10.53 10.65
N LYS A 11 0.23 -11.87 10.55
CA LYS A 11 -0.81 -12.72 11.16
C LYS A 11 -0.86 -12.53 12.68
N LYS A 12 0.29 -12.59 13.36
CA LYS A 12 0.37 -12.38 14.81
C LYS A 12 -0.07 -11.00 15.27
N ALA A 13 0.19 -9.98 14.46
CA ALA A 13 -0.21 -8.61 14.76
C ALA A 13 -1.66 -8.28 14.39
N GLY A 14 -2.45 -9.26 13.93
CA GLY A 14 -3.86 -9.06 13.58
C GLY A 14 -4.07 -8.32 12.25
N MET A 15 -3.01 -8.10 11.46
CA MET A 15 -3.12 -7.46 10.15
C MET A 15 -3.84 -8.35 9.14
N ILE A 16 -3.68 -9.67 9.24
CA ILE A 16 -4.34 -10.63 8.35
C ILE A 16 -5.67 -11.04 8.99
N GLN A 17 -6.74 -10.43 8.52
CA GLN A 17 -8.10 -10.65 9.01
C GLN A 17 -8.79 -11.66 8.09
N SER A 18 -9.39 -12.71 8.67
CA SER A 18 -10.08 -13.77 7.93
C SER A 18 -11.59 -13.65 8.09
N GLY A 19 -12.34 -14.04 7.07
CA GLY A 19 -13.79 -13.95 7.03
C GLY A 19 -14.29 -13.77 5.60
N HIS A 20 -15.57 -13.49 5.41
CA HIS A 20 -16.08 -13.13 4.10
C HIS A 20 -15.97 -11.62 3.89
N VAL A 21 -14.90 -11.18 3.25
CA VAL A 21 -14.58 -9.76 3.06
C VAL A 21 -14.97 -9.31 1.66
N VAL A 22 -15.53 -8.12 1.55
CA VAL A 22 -15.84 -7.47 0.28
C VAL A 22 -14.86 -6.33 0.06
N LEU A 23 -13.94 -6.49 -0.89
CA LEU A 23 -12.90 -5.51 -1.16
C LEU A 23 -13.49 -4.23 -1.76
N SER A 24 -12.76 -3.12 -1.68
CA SER A 24 -13.15 -1.85 -2.33
C SER A 24 -13.32 -1.94 -3.85
N SER A 25 -12.86 -3.02 -4.48
CA SER A 25 -13.12 -3.34 -5.89
C SER A 25 -14.45 -4.06 -6.14
N GLY A 26 -15.24 -4.34 -5.09
CA GLY A 26 -16.43 -5.20 -5.14
C GLY A 26 -16.13 -6.70 -5.12
N PHE A 27 -14.85 -7.11 -5.14
CA PHE A 27 -14.49 -8.53 -5.17
C PHE A 27 -14.56 -9.12 -3.76
N HIS A 28 -15.02 -10.36 -3.66
CA HIS A 28 -15.08 -11.09 -2.41
C HIS A 28 -13.76 -11.80 -2.14
N SER A 29 -13.37 -11.93 -0.88
CA SER A 29 -12.15 -12.62 -0.45
C SER A 29 -12.39 -13.31 0.88
N GLU A 30 -11.63 -14.38 1.14
CA GLU A 30 -11.60 -15.06 2.44
C GLU A 30 -10.70 -14.36 3.48
N ARG A 31 -9.88 -13.41 3.02
CA ARG A 31 -8.91 -12.69 3.85
C ARG A 31 -8.70 -11.26 3.35
N TYR A 32 -8.35 -10.39 4.28
CA TYR A 32 -7.94 -9.02 4.02
C TYR A 32 -6.69 -8.68 4.82
N ILE A 33 -5.71 -8.05 4.17
CA ILE A 33 -4.50 -7.56 4.85
C ILE A 33 -4.74 -6.09 5.17
N ASN A 34 -5.09 -5.83 6.42
CA ASN A 34 -5.44 -4.51 6.92
C ASN A 34 -4.19 -3.76 7.38
N CYS A 35 -3.51 -3.10 6.44
CA CYS A 35 -2.31 -2.31 6.76
C CYS A 35 -2.62 -1.12 7.68
N ALA A 36 -3.87 -0.67 7.79
CA ALA A 36 -4.25 0.41 8.72
C ALA A 36 -4.44 -0.08 10.16
N TYR A 37 -4.76 -1.37 10.37
CA TYR A 37 -5.05 -1.91 11.70
C TYR A 37 -3.92 -1.68 12.72
N PRO A 38 -2.63 -1.91 12.40
CA PRO A 38 -1.53 -1.62 13.32
C PRO A 38 -1.41 -0.13 13.70
N LEU A 39 -1.70 0.79 12.77
CA LEU A 39 -1.67 2.21 13.04
C LEU A 39 -2.79 2.61 14.00
N ILE A 40 -4.00 2.11 13.76
CA ILE A 40 -5.19 2.42 14.58
C ILE A 40 -5.05 1.87 16.00
N THR A 41 -4.50 0.67 16.12
CA THR A 41 -4.33 -0.01 17.42
C THR A 41 -3.01 0.30 18.11
N LEU A 42 -2.18 1.18 17.53
CA LEU A 42 -0.83 1.49 18.02
C LEU A 42 0.03 0.23 18.24
N ASN A 43 -0.14 -0.77 17.36
CA ASN A 43 0.54 -2.05 17.48
C ASN A 43 2.06 -1.87 17.27
N PRO A 44 2.92 -2.46 18.14
CA PRO A 44 4.37 -2.29 18.05
C PRO A 44 4.98 -2.85 16.75
N ILE A 45 4.25 -3.67 15.97
CA ILE A 45 4.72 -4.14 14.66
C ILE A 45 5.01 -2.98 13.69
N VAL A 46 4.39 -1.81 13.85
CA VAL A 46 4.65 -0.63 13.02
C VAL A 46 6.14 -0.29 13.03
N ARG A 47 6.81 -0.35 14.19
CA ARG A 47 8.26 -0.10 14.27
C ARG A 47 9.07 -1.10 13.45
N GLN A 48 8.68 -2.37 13.50
CA GLN A 48 9.34 -3.42 12.71
C GLN A 48 9.13 -3.18 11.22
N ILE A 49 7.90 -2.85 10.80
CA ILE A 49 7.56 -2.53 9.41
C ILE A 49 8.44 -1.39 8.89
N ILE A 50 8.55 -0.29 9.66
CA ILE A 50 9.37 0.86 9.28
C ILE A 50 10.86 0.49 9.19
N GLU A 51 11.38 -0.26 10.16
CA GLU A 51 12.77 -0.74 10.11
C GLU A 51 13.04 -1.63 8.88
N GLY A 52 12.15 -2.59 8.61
CA GLY A 52 12.28 -3.48 7.46
C GLY A 52 12.17 -2.77 6.11
N LEU A 53 11.29 -1.77 6.00
CA LEU A 53 11.17 -0.94 4.80
C LEU A 53 12.36 -0.01 4.65
N GLY A 54 12.82 0.58 5.77
CA GLY A 54 13.98 1.45 5.82
C GLY A 54 15.23 0.76 5.28
N GLN A 55 15.47 -0.49 5.69
CA GLN A 55 16.57 -1.32 5.19
C GLN A 55 16.50 -1.62 3.68
N LYS A 56 15.33 -1.43 3.04
CA LYS A 56 15.15 -1.56 1.60
C LYS A 56 15.36 -0.25 0.84
N ILE A 57 15.46 0.88 1.53
CA ILE A 57 15.71 2.17 0.89
C ILE A 57 17.11 2.15 0.28
N ARG A 58 17.18 2.31 -1.03
CA ARG A 58 18.44 2.48 -1.75
C ARG A 58 18.76 3.97 -1.83
N VAL A 59 19.70 4.41 -0.99
CA VAL A 59 20.26 5.77 -1.06
C VAL A 59 21.56 5.69 -1.85
N LEU A 60 21.60 6.28 -3.04
CA LEU A 60 22.84 6.41 -3.79
C LEU A 60 23.77 7.41 -3.08
N PRO A 61 25.10 7.19 -3.07
CA PRO A 61 26.06 8.18 -2.62
C PRO A 61 25.83 9.50 -3.36
N ALA A 62 25.94 10.61 -2.63
CA ALA A 62 25.55 11.96 -3.03
C ALA A 62 26.15 12.40 -4.39
N GLN A 63 25.52 12.02 -5.48
CA GLN A 63 25.86 12.48 -6.83
C GLN A 63 24.62 13.16 -7.40
N LYS A 64 24.56 14.48 -7.16
CA LYS A 64 23.67 15.50 -7.73
C LYS A 64 22.28 15.67 -7.09
N GLY A 65 22.28 16.41 -5.97
CA GLY A 65 21.45 17.62 -5.78
C GLY A 65 19.93 17.44 -5.62
N GLY A 66 19.43 17.78 -4.42
CA GLY A 66 18.01 17.86 -4.07
C GLY A 66 17.62 16.92 -2.92
N PRO A 67 16.54 17.23 -2.18
CA PRO A 67 15.99 16.32 -1.17
C PRO A 67 15.43 15.03 -1.79
N ILE A 68 15.29 13.98 -0.98
CA ILE A 68 14.55 12.77 -1.33
C ILE A 68 13.18 12.81 -0.66
N ALA A 69 12.11 12.88 -1.46
CA ALA A 69 10.74 12.81 -0.97
C ALA A 69 10.26 11.36 -0.90
N ILE A 70 9.81 10.92 0.29
CA ILE A 70 9.00 9.71 0.42
C ILE A 70 7.54 10.11 0.26
N PHE A 71 6.93 9.66 -0.83
CA PHE A 71 5.59 10.06 -1.24
C PHE A 71 4.59 8.91 -1.07
N GLY A 72 3.72 9.01 -0.06
CA GLY A 72 2.60 8.09 0.16
C GLY A 72 1.23 8.66 -0.23
N VAL A 73 0.24 7.79 -0.45
CA VAL A 73 -1.15 8.19 -0.78
C VAL A 73 -2.12 7.61 0.24
N GLY A 74 -3.12 8.41 0.65
CA GLY A 74 -4.19 7.97 1.55
C GLY A 74 -3.66 7.36 2.85
N LYS A 75 -4.12 6.16 3.21
CA LYS A 75 -3.69 5.45 4.43
C LYS A 75 -2.19 5.14 4.43
N GLY A 76 -1.59 4.89 3.25
CA GLY A 76 -0.16 4.65 3.11
C GLY A 76 0.71 5.86 3.47
N ALA A 77 0.16 7.09 3.42
CA ALA A 77 0.88 8.30 3.79
C ALA A 77 1.38 8.28 5.25
N HIS A 78 0.65 7.65 6.16
CA HIS A 78 1.08 7.53 7.57
C HIS A 78 2.37 6.72 7.70
N TYR A 79 2.50 5.61 6.96
CA TYR A 79 3.75 4.85 6.93
C TYR A 79 4.86 5.60 6.20
N ALA A 80 4.54 6.29 5.09
CA ALA A 80 5.51 7.11 4.38
C ALA A 80 6.11 8.20 5.27
N ARG A 81 5.31 8.83 6.16
CA ARG A 81 5.81 9.80 7.13
C ARG A 81 6.82 9.18 8.09
N LEU A 82 6.47 8.06 8.72
CA LEU A 82 7.35 7.36 9.66
C LEU A 82 8.63 6.86 8.96
N LEU A 83 8.51 6.42 7.71
CA LEU A 83 9.64 6.00 6.90
C LEU A 83 10.57 7.17 6.56
N ALA A 84 10.02 8.36 6.29
CA ALA A 84 10.82 9.56 6.05
C ALA A 84 11.60 9.98 7.30
N GLU A 85 10.99 9.90 8.48
CA GLU A 85 11.65 10.13 9.76
C GLU A 85 12.78 9.12 10.02
N TRP A 86 12.51 7.83 9.77
CA TRP A 86 13.53 6.78 9.89
C TRP A 86 14.70 7.04 8.93
N ALA A 87 14.41 7.36 7.67
CA ALA A 87 15.44 7.61 6.66
C ALA A 87 16.29 8.83 7.02
N GLN A 88 15.66 9.93 7.46
CA GLN A 88 16.36 11.12 7.92
C GLN A 88 17.33 10.84 9.07
N ALA A 89 16.92 10.00 10.03
CA ALA A 89 17.74 9.64 11.18
C ALA A 89 18.94 8.73 10.82
N ARG A 90 18.84 7.96 9.73
CA ARG A 90 19.87 6.97 9.31
C ARG A 90 20.80 7.50 8.24
N HIS A 91 20.39 8.56 7.55
CA HIS A 91 21.13 9.19 6.48
C HIS A 91 21.20 10.71 6.71
N PRO A 92 21.88 11.18 7.77
CA PRO A 92 21.91 12.60 8.13
C PRO A 92 22.52 13.51 7.05
N ASP A 93 23.33 12.96 6.15
CA ASP A 93 23.93 13.68 5.01
C ASP A 93 22.94 13.90 3.84
N ARG A 94 21.71 13.41 3.97
CA ARG A 94 20.65 13.55 2.99
C ARG A 94 19.43 14.19 3.63
N GLN A 95 18.80 15.12 2.91
CA GLN A 95 17.53 15.68 3.33
C GLN A 95 16.39 14.78 2.85
N PHE A 96 15.57 14.29 3.77
CA PHE A 96 14.35 13.56 3.46
C PHE A 96 13.13 14.45 3.67
N LEU A 97 12.19 14.39 2.72
CA LEU A 97 10.89 15.05 2.82
C LEU A 97 9.80 13.98 2.90
N PHE A 98 8.74 14.31 3.62
CA PHE A 98 7.50 13.55 3.57
C PHE A 98 6.52 14.31 2.67
N LEU A 99 6.06 13.65 1.61
CA LEU A 99 4.97 14.15 0.77
C LEU A 99 3.80 13.18 0.84
N TYR A 100 2.59 13.73 0.74
CA TYR A 100 1.38 12.93 0.72
C TYR A 100 0.34 13.45 -0.26
N GLY A 101 -0.43 12.50 -0.79
CA GLY A 101 -1.50 12.75 -1.72
C GLY A 101 -2.80 12.14 -1.23
N GLN A 102 -3.90 12.72 -1.69
CA GLN A 102 -5.25 12.23 -1.44
C GLN A 102 -5.95 12.01 -2.77
N ARG A 103 -6.91 11.09 -2.79
CA ARG A 103 -7.77 10.94 -3.97
C ARG A 103 -9.00 11.81 -3.79
N GLN A 104 -9.33 12.58 -4.80
CA GLN A 104 -10.62 13.26 -4.89
C GLN A 104 -11.75 12.23 -5.10
N TYR A 105 -13.00 12.69 -5.05
CA TYR A 105 -14.18 11.83 -5.20
C TYR A 105 -14.20 11.07 -6.53
N ASP A 106 -13.72 11.71 -7.61
CA ASP A 106 -13.54 11.11 -8.94
C ASP A 106 -12.36 10.12 -9.02
N GLY A 107 -11.60 9.98 -7.93
CA GLY A 107 -10.43 9.14 -7.82
C GLY A 107 -9.12 9.79 -8.30
N THR A 108 -9.15 11.03 -8.78
CA THR A 108 -7.96 11.77 -9.25
C THR A 108 -7.00 12.00 -8.07
N LEU A 109 -5.71 11.71 -8.27
CA LEU A 109 -4.70 11.98 -7.24
C LEU A 109 -4.44 13.48 -7.16
N PHE A 110 -4.60 14.03 -5.96
CA PHE A 110 -4.44 15.44 -5.64
C PHE A 110 -3.37 15.61 -4.55
N LEU A 111 -2.50 16.60 -4.73
CA LEU A 111 -1.54 17.04 -3.72
C LEU A 111 -2.09 18.27 -2.99
N PRO A 112 -2.18 18.24 -1.65
CA PRO A 112 -2.47 19.43 -0.85
C PRO A 112 -1.50 20.60 -1.12
N TYR A 113 -1.99 21.81 -0.84
CA TYR A 113 -1.30 23.08 -1.11
C TYR A 113 0.15 23.10 -0.59
N ASN A 114 1.05 23.78 -1.33
CA ASN A 114 2.50 23.91 -1.10
C ASN A 114 3.40 22.67 -1.32
N GLN A 115 2.86 21.45 -1.48
CA GLN A 115 3.71 20.27 -1.69
C GLN A 115 4.32 20.18 -3.09
N MET A 116 3.66 20.76 -4.10
CA MET A 116 4.08 20.64 -5.49
C MET A 116 5.46 21.25 -5.77
N ARG A 117 5.82 22.33 -5.07
CA ARG A 117 7.18 22.91 -5.17
C ARG A 117 8.24 21.90 -4.72
N PHE A 118 8.05 21.30 -3.55
CA PHE A 118 8.97 20.29 -3.02
C PHE A 118 9.01 19.05 -3.91
N LEU A 119 7.85 18.60 -4.42
CA LEU A 119 7.81 17.50 -5.39
C LEU A 119 8.63 17.83 -6.64
N ARG A 120 8.68 19.10 -7.09
CA ARG A 120 9.46 19.55 -8.25
C ARG A 120 10.95 19.77 -7.98
N GLU A 121 11.40 19.75 -6.73
CA GLU A 121 12.80 19.89 -6.35
C GLU A 121 13.42 18.57 -5.82
N SER A 122 12.60 17.54 -5.56
CA SER A 122 13.04 16.27 -4.95
C SER A 122 13.23 15.09 -5.92
N GLU A 123 14.14 14.19 -5.61
CA GLU A 123 14.02 12.79 -6.03
C GLU A 123 12.90 12.11 -5.23
N VAL A 124 12.25 11.07 -5.76
CA VAL A 124 11.01 10.52 -5.22
C VAL A 124 11.10 9.03 -5.00
N ILE A 125 10.87 8.62 -3.75
CA ILE A 125 10.55 7.26 -3.34
C ILE A 125 9.03 7.18 -3.28
N ILE A 126 8.43 6.38 -4.15
CA ILE A 126 6.98 6.17 -4.12
C ILE A 126 6.66 5.08 -3.10
N PHE A 127 5.66 5.32 -2.26
CA PHE A 127 5.22 4.38 -1.24
C PHE A 127 3.71 4.10 -1.32
N ASP A 128 3.35 2.82 -1.24
CA ASP A 128 1.95 2.38 -1.08
C ASP A 128 1.86 1.32 0.03
N ASP A 129 0.78 1.28 0.81
CA ASP A 129 0.67 0.28 1.89
C ASP A 129 0.40 -1.13 1.33
N ALA A 130 -0.34 -1.25 0.23
CA ALA A 130 -0.59 -2.53 -0.41
C ALA A 130 -0.72 -2.45 -1.94
N TYR A 131 0.35 -2.83 -2.65
CA TYR A 131 0.35 -2.88 -4.10
C TYR A 131 -0.60 -3.95 -4.68
N MET A 132 -1.24 -3.60 -5.80
CA MET A 132 -2.04 -4.52 -6.62
C MET A 132 -1.89 -4.21 -8.12
N THR A 133 -2.36 -3.06 -8.57
CA THR A 133 -2.41 -2.70 -10.01
C THR A 133 -1.40 -1.62 -10.40
N GLY A 134 -0.62 -1.09 -9.45
CA GLY A 134 0.28 0.04 -9.71
C GLY A 134 -0.40 1.37 -10.01
N ARG A 135 -1.68 1.55 -9.67
CA ARG A 135 -2.38 2.83 -9.85
C ARG A 135 -1.65 3.99 -9.15
N THR A 136 -1.26 3.81 -7.90
CA THR A 136 -0.51 4.82 -7.11
C THR A 136 0.80 5.21 -7.79
N PHE A 137 1.57 4.21 -8.23
CA PHE A 137 2.80 4.43 -8.98
C PHE A 137 2.56 5.27 -10.24
N ARG A 138 1.60 4.87 -11.08
CA ARG A 138 1.28 5.57 -12.33
C ARG A 138 0.78 6.99 -12.12
N ASP A 139 -0.05 7.22 -11.11
CA ASP A 139 -0.56 8.56 -10.82
C ASP A 139 0.55 9.49 -10.34
N ILE A 140 1.47 9.02 -9.48
CA ILE A 140 2.61 9.82 -9.03
C ILE A 140 3.61 10.03 -10.17
N ALA A 141 3.90 9.01 -10.97
CA ALA A 141 4.78 9.14 -12.13
C ALA A 141 4.27 10.20 -13.14
N ARG A 142 2.95 10.24 -13.38
CA ARG A 142 2.31 11.29 -14.19
C ARG A 142 2.45 12.69 -13.56
N LEU A 143 2.29 12.82 -12.24
CA LEU A 143 2.45 14.11 -11.55
C LEU A 143 3.89 14.64 -11.60
N ILE A 144 4.89 13.76 -11.65
CA ILE A 144 6.30 14.10 -11.83
C ILE A 144 6.61 14.39 -13.34
N ASN A 145 5.56 14.45 -14.16
CA ASN A 145 5.58 14.79 -15.60
C ASN A 145 6.51 13.89 -16.42
N GLY A 146 6.57 12.59 -16.08
CA GLY A 146 7.34 11.60 -16.83
C GLY A 146 8.86 11.82 -16.84
N LYS A 147 9.41 12.74 -16.04
CA LYS A 147 10.86 12.88 -15.88
C LYS A 147 11.39 11.69 -15.09
N SER A 148 11.70 10.62 -15.81
CA SER A 148 12.17 9.32 -15.33
C SER A 148 13.34 9.41 -14.34
N GLN A 149 14.17 10.43 -14.49
CA GLN A 149 15.38 10.67 -13.71
C GLN A 149 15.11 10.98 -12.22
N ARG A 150 13.85 11.10 -11.80
CA ARG A 150 13.51 11.55 -10.45
C ARG A 150 12.86 10.49 -9.58
N VAL A 151 12.27 9.45 -10.14
CA VAL A 151 11.75 8.34 -9.32
C VAL A 151 12.89 7.38 -9.01
N LEU A 152 13.16 7.13 -7.74
CA LEU A 152 14.28 6.29 -7.30
C LEU A 152 13.86 4.83 -7.13
N GLN A 153 12.68 4.60 -6.56
CA GLN A 153 12.21 3.28 -6.17
C GLN A 153 10.70 3.29 -5.87
N PHE A 154 10.10 2.11 -5.92
CA PHE A 154 8.73 1.86 -5.46
C PHE A 154 8.77 0.88 -4.27
N LEU A 155 8.29 1.34 -3.11
CA LEU A 155 8.22 0.57 -1.87
C LEU A 155 6.77 0.25 -1.50
N THR A 156 6.53 -0.94 -0.93
CA THR A 156 5.23 -1.29 -0.35
C THR A 156 5.36 -2.21 0.85
N ILE A 157 4.39 -2.23 1.76
CA ILE A 157 4.37 -3.25 2.83
C ILE A 157 4.06 -4.61 2.21
N VAL A 158 3.02 -4.66 1.38
CA VAL A 158 2.45 -5.90 0.84
C VAL A 158 2.32 -5.80 -0.67
N ASN A 159 3.02 -6.67 -1.40
CA ASN A 159 2.73 -6.90 -2.80
C ASN A 159 1.67 -8.00 -2.94
N ARG A 160 0.50 -7.69 -3.49
CA ARG A 160 -0.60 -8.65 -3.74
C ARG A 160 -0.77 -9.00 -5.22
N SER A 161 0.08 -8.45 -6.08
CA SER A 161 0.10 -8.77 -7.51
C SER A 161 0.92 -10.03 -7.74
N GLU A 162 0.67 -10.73 -8.85
CA GLU A 162 1.61 -11.74 -9.36
C GLU A 162 2.94 -11.10 -9.81
N GLU A 163 2.85 -9.85 -10.26
CA GLU A 163 3.98 -9.07 -10.76
C GLU A 163 4.97 -8.70 -9.64
N LYS A 164 6.26 -8.74 -9.99
CA LYS A 164 7.37 -8.26 -9.16
C LYS A 164 7.89 -6.89 -9.60
N PHE A 165 7.40 -6.39 -10.72
CA PHE A 165 7.75 -5.09 -11.27
C PHE A 165 6.49 -4.25 -11.49
N VAL A 166 6.65 -2.94 -11.44
CA VAL A 166 5.63 -1.97 -11.81
C VAL A 166 6.12 -1.18 -13.01
N ASP A 167 5.24 -1.01 -14.00
CA ASP A 167 5.55 -0.36 -15.26
C ASP A 167 4.43 0.63 -15.66
N ASP A 168 4.79 1.78 -16.22
CA ASP A 168 3.86 2.77 -16.77
C ASP A 168 4.03 3.05 -18.27
N GLY A 169 4.90 2.28 -18.95
CA GLY A 169 5.31 2.43 -20.33
C GLY A 169 6.59 3.24 -20.51
N ASN A 170 6.95 4.08 -19.55
CA ASN A 170 8.16 4.92 -19.57
C ASN A 170 9.14 4.58 -18.43
N LEU A 171 8.60 4.06 -17.34
CA LEU A 171 9.32 3.76 -16.11
C LEU A 171 8.97 2.35 -15.65
N SER A 172 10.01 1.59 -15.30
CA SER A 172 9.90 0.24 -14.76
C SER A 172 10.72 0.11 -13.48
N PHE A 173 10.10 -0.33 -12.38
CA PHE A 173 10.80 -0.53 -11.10
C PHE A 173 10.45 -1.88 -10.49
N MET A 174 11.43 -2.48 -9.82
CA MET A 174 11.17 -3.60 -8.92
C MET A 174 10.27 -3.14 -7.77
N ILE A 175 9.26 -3.93 -7.45
CA ILE A 175 8.38 -3.70 -6.31
C ILE A 175 9.08 -4.21 -5.05
N GLU A 176 9.67 -3.30 -4.30
CA GLU A 176 10.30 -3.62 -3.03
C GLU A 176 9.24 -3.76 -1.94
N SER A 177 8.99 -5.00 -1.50
CA SER A 177 7.98 -5.30 -0.50
C SER A 177 8.52 -6.09 0.69
N LEU A 178 7.90 -5.92 1.86
CA LEU A 178 8.19 -6.78 3.02
C LEU A 178 7.65 -8.19 2.80
N VAL A 179 6.47 -8.29 2.17
CA VAL A 179 5.85 -9.58 1.86
C VAL A 179 5.21 -9.56 0.47
N HIS A 180 5.38 -10.66 -0.26
CA HIS A 180 4.72 -10.92 -1.54
C HIS A 180 3.67 -12.02 -1.36
N VAL A 181 2.39 -11.68 -1.55
CA VAL A 181 1.23 -12.57 -1.32
C VAL A 181 0.28 -12.49 -2.53
N PRO A 182 0.67 -13.04 -3.69
CA PRO A 182 -0.16 -13.02 -4.90
C PRO A 182 -1.40 -13.91 -4.78
N THR A 183 -1.38 -14.90 -3.88
CA THR A 183 -2.34 -16.00 -3.79
C THR A 183 -3.63 -15.68 -3.03
N LEU A 184 -3.89 -14.42 -2.68
CA LEU A 184 -5.17 -14.05 -2.06
C LEU A 184 -6.29 -14.26 -3.08
N ARG A 185 -7.09 -15.31 -2.86
CA ARG A 185 -8.24 -15.66 -3.70
C ARG A 185 -9.24 -14.52 -3.70
N LYS A 186 -9.71 -14.15 -4.89
CA LYS A 186 -10.74 -13.15 -5.07
C LYS A 186 -11.79 -13.67 -6.02
N TRP A 187 -13.05 -13.40 -5.71
CA TRP A 187 -14.20 -13.77 -6.53
C TRP A 187 -14.91 -12.49 -6.93
N LYS A 188 -15.29 -12.39 -8.21
CA LYS A 188 -15.78 -11.13 -8.79
C LYS A 188 -17.14 -10.73 -8.21
N ASP A 189 -17.95 -11.72 -7.87
CA ASP A 189 -19.36 -11.56 -7.52
C ASP A 189 -19.85 -12.72 -6.64
N MET A 190 -21.10 -12.61 -6.17
CA MET A 190 -21.74 -13.64 -5.35
C MET A 190 -21.82 -15.01 -6.06
N ALA A 191 -22.02 -15.02 -7.38
CA ALA A 191 -22.16 -16.26 -8.17
C ALA A 191 -20.84 -17.05 -8.26
N SER A 192 -19.71 -16.35 -8.29
CA SER A 192 -18.38 -16.96 -8.29
C SER A 192 -17.82 -17.21 -6.88
N CYS A 193 -18.39 -16.60 -5.84
CA CYS A 193 -17.89 -16.71 -4.47
C CYS A 193 -18.36 -17.99 -3.74
N PRO A 194 -17.44 -18.88 -3.31
CA PRO A 194 -17.81 -20.08 -2.55
C PRO A 194 -18.31 -19.77 -1.14
N LEU A 195 -17.97 -18.61 -0.56
CA LEU A 195 -18.48 -18.18 0.74
C LEU A 195 -19.95 -17.74 0.62
N CYS A 196 -20.31 -17.02 -0.46
CA CYS A 196 -21.70 -16.71 -0.78
C CYS A 196 -22.53 -17.98 -0.97
N LYS A 197 -22.04 -18.95 -1.76
CA LYS A 197 -22.74 -20.22 -2.00
C LYS A 197 -23.03 -20.99 -0.71
N LYS A 198 -22.15 -20.87 0.29
CA LYS A 198 -22.29 -21.49 1.62
C LYS A 198 -23.12 -20.65 2.60
N GLY A 199 -23.66 -19.51 2.18
CA GLY A 199 -24.40 -18.61 3.07
C GLY A 199 -23.55 -17.99 4.19
N ILE A 200 -22.23 -17.89 4.02
CA ILE A 200 -21.36 -17.30 5.05
C ILE A 200 -21.57 -15.78 5.04
N PRO A 201 -21.86 -15.14 6.19
CA PRO A 201 -22.13 -13.70 6.25
C PRO A 201 -20.91 -12.86 5.89
N TYR A 202 -21.12 -11.75 5.18
CA TYR A 202 -20.14 -10.69 5.02
C TYR A 202 -19.69 -10.17 6.39
N SER A 203 -18.38 -9.95 6.53
CA SER A 203 -17.84 -9.30 7.71
C SER A 203 -18.13 -7.81 7.67
N THR A 204 -19.08 -7.34 8.47
CA THR A 204 -19.47 -5.92 8.53
C THR A 204 -18.48 -5.03 9.29
N SER A 205 -17.52 -5.63 9.99
CA SER A 205 -16.43 -4.94 10.71
C SER A 205 -15.11 -4.86 9.91
N ILE A 206 -15.06 -5.48 8.73
CA ILE A 206 -13.88 -5.51 7.86
C ILE A 206 -14.29 -4.87 6.53
N GLU A 207 -13.34 -4.20 5.87
CA GLU A 207 -13.45 -3.48 4.58
C GLU A 207 -14.69 -3.87 3.73
N GLY A 208 -15.46 -2.88 3.29
CA GLY A 208 -16.56 -3.00 2.32
C GLY A 208 -17.80 -3.79 2.75
N GLY A 209 -17.70 -4.73 3.70
CA GLY A 209 -18.80 -5.64 4.04
C GLY A 209 -20.05 -4.96 4.58
N LYS A 210 -19.93 -3.82 5.27
CA LYS A 210 -21.09 -3.03 5.72
C LYS A 210 -21.86 -2.42 4.55
N HIS A 211 -21.15 -1.94 3.52
CA HIS A 211 -21.76 -1.37 2.33
C HIS A 211 -22.48 -2.44 1.51
N GLU A 212 -21.80 -3.57 1.28
CA GLU A 212 -22.36 -4.71 0.55
C GLU A 212 -23.64 -5.23 1.24
N PHE A 213 -23.61 -5.38 2.56
CA PHE A 213 -24.77 -5.80 3.32
C PHE A 213 -25.96 -4.84 3.16
N HIS A 214 -25.73 -3.52 3.19
CA HIS A 214 -26.80 -2.55 2.99
C HIS A 214 -27.39 -2.59 1.59
N GLN A 215 -26.59 -2.89 0.57
CA GLN A 215 -27.05 -2.91 -0.83
C GLN A 215 -27.71 -4.24 -1.23
N HIS A 216 -27.18 -5.36 -0.74
CA HIS A 216 -27.50 -6.69 -1.25
C HIS A 216 -28.00 -7.67 -0.17
N GLY A 217 -28.02 -7.27 1.10
CA GLY A 217 -28.31 -8.17 2.22
C GLY A 217 -27.16 -9.14 2.52
N GLN A 218 -27.39 -10.09 3.43
CA GLN A 218 -26.43 -11.17 3.67
C GLN A 218 -26.62 -12.29 2.65
N PRO A 219 -25.56 -13.04 2.28
CA PRO A 219 -25.72 -14.26 1.51
C PRO A 219 -26.65 -15.22 2.24
N VAL A 220 -27.71 -15.64 1.57
CA VAL A 220 -28.55 -16.75 2.01
C VAL A 220 -27.97 -18.06 1.48
N HIS A 221 -28.08 -19.12 2.27
CA HIS A 221 -27.67 -20.44 1.82
C HIS A 221 -28.51 -20.82 0.60
N LEU A 222 -27.89 -20.93 -0.57
CA LEU A 222 -28.55 -21.50 -1.73
C LEU A 222 -28.55 -23.01 -1.50
N VAL A 223 -29.73 -23.58 -1.24
CA VAL A 223 -29.95 -25.02 -1.12
C VAL A 223 -29.74 -25.68 -2.47
#